data_AF-A0A9W5W6J1-F1
#
_entry.id   AF-A0A9W5W6J1-F1
#
_cell.length_a   1.000
_cell.length_b   1.000
_cell.length_c   1.000
_cell.angle_alpha   90.00
_cell.angle_beta   90.00
_cell.angle_gamma   90.00
#
_symmetry.space_group_name_H-M   'P 1'
#
loop_
_entity.id
_entity.type
_entity.pdbx_description
1 polymer ?
#
loop_
_entity_poly.entity_id
_entity_poly.type
_entity_poly.pdbx_seq_one_letter_code
_entity_poly.pdbx_strand_id
1 'polypeptide(L)'
;MAEMTKKHEFHPQADEKNMMGERRGKPALLCGARRKGVDARCRQYAGMGTEHSGYGRCKYCGGNNTGPKTEEGKQRVSQNSRIHGLYASTLNDAGQEIYEQLTQDNRLGLEHEIYVLKTQIIQHLRSWKDKTERRMVAVEGTLNAYEWYLPGTIDDRAYVRALEALGRLVEKHARLNQDSGEDLLSQVNKELAAASQGKVQISWGGKPQQRLDHQPAK
;
A
#
# COMPACT_ATOMS: atom_id res chain seq x y z
N MET A 1 -14.31 16.34 35.53
CA MET A 1 -14.50 17.81 35.40
C MET A 1 -13.63 18.62 36.35
N ALA A 2 -13.53 18.27 37.64
CA ALA A 2 -12.72 19.01 38.63
C ALA A 2 -11.19 19.08 38.33
N GLU A 3 -10.64 18.14 37.56
CA GLU A 3 -9.22 18.15 37.19
C GLU A 3 -8.90 19.11 36.04
N MET A 4 -9.86 19.36 35.14
CA MET A 4 -9.68 20.27 34.00
C MET A 4 -9.82 21.73 34.42
N THR A 5 -10.73 22.06 35.35
CA THR A 5 -10.80 23.40 35.95
C THR A 5 -9.48 23.80 36.61
N LYS A 6 -8.87 22.88 37.38
CA LYS A 6 -7.53 23.09 37.97
C LYS A 6 -6.43 23.26 36.94
N LYS A 7 -6.51 22.64 35.75
CA LYS A 7 -5.54 22.84 34.67
C LYS A 7 -5.72 24.20 33.99
N HIS A 8 -6.97 24.62 33.79
CA HIS A 8 -7.29 25.94 33.23
C HIS A 8 -6.89 27.11 34.13
N GLU A 9 -6.81 26.91 35.45
CA GLU A 9 -6.23 27.88 36.39
C GLU A 9 -4.76 28.20 36.09
N PHE A 10 -3.99 27.24 35.56
CA PHE A 10 -2.57 27.46 35.18
C PHE A 10 -2.42 27.98 33.76
N HIS A 11 -3.26 27.53 32.83
CA HIS A 11 -3.29 28.06 31.46
C HIS A 11 -4.67 27.86 30.82
N PRO A 12 -5.28 28.89 30.22
CA PRO A 12 -6.65 28.81 29.68
C PRO A 12 -6.79 27.82 28.52
N GLN A 13 -5.70 27.49 27.81
CA GLN A 13 -5.67 26.51 26.72
C GLN A 13 -5.10 25.15 27.15
N ALA A 14 -5.15 24.81 28.44
CA ALA A 14 -4.66 23.52 28.93
C ALA A 14 -5.58 22.37 28.46
N ASP A 15 -4.99 21.38 27.78
CA ASP A 15 -5.74 20.24 27.24
C ASP A 15 -5.74 19.03 28.19
N GLU A 16 -6.59 18.04 27.91
CA GLU A 16 -6.57 16.72 28.58
C GLU A 16 -5.20 16.02 28.48
N LYS A 17 -4.41 16.40 27.47
CA LYS A 17 -3.06 15.87 27.23
C LYS A 17 -2.06 16.31 28.31
N ASN A 18 -2.33 17.39 29.02
CA ASN A 18 -1.47 17.97 30.05
C ASN A 18 -1.68 17.30 31.41
N MET A 19 -0.59 17.18 32.15
CA MET A 19 -0.57 16.56 33.48
C MET A 19 -0.15 17.60 34.51
N MET A 20 -0.86 17.67 35.63
CA MET A 20 -0.43 18.48 36.77
C MET A 20 0.70 17.76 37.51
N GLY A 21 1.77 18.48 37.82
CA GLY A 21 2.85 17.92 38.65
C GLY A 21 3.73 19.01 39.22
N GLU A 22 4.75 18.59 39.95
CA GLU A 22 5.66 19.51 40.62
C GLU A 22 7.02 19.52 39.92
N ARG A 23 7.55 20.72 39.68
CA ARG A 23 8.89 20.94 39.15
C ARG A 23 9.57 22.00 39.99
N ARG A 24 10.73 21.65 40.57
CA ARG A 24 11.55 22.57 41.39
C ARG A 24 10.75 23.21 42.55
N GLY A 25 9.91 22.45 43.24
CA GLY A 25 9.14 22.96 44.38
C GLY A 25 7.86 23.73 44.02
N LYS A 26 7.51 23.83 42.73
CA LYS A 26 6.35 24.60 42.25
C LYS A 26 5.39 23.73 41.44
N PRO A 27 4.06 23.86 41.64
CA PRO A 27 3.08 23.19 40.80
C PRO A 27 3.13 23.79 39.39
N ALA A 28 3.14 22.94 38.37
CA ALA A 28 3.19 23.36 36.98
C ALA A 28 2.48 22.36 36.05
N LEU A 29 2.07 22.85 34.89
CA LEU A 29 1.57 22.02 33.80
C LEU A 29 2.73 21.31 33.10
N LEU A 30 2.62 19.98 33.00
CA LEU A 30 3.59 19.10 32.37
C LEU A 30 3.05 18.53 31.06
N CYS A 31 3.97 18.14 30.17
CA CYS A 31 3.69 17.59 28.85
C CYS A 31 2.85 16.30 28.92
N GLY A 32 3.11 15.40 29.88
CA GLY A 32 2.27 14.22 30.13
C GLY A 32 2.31 13.11 29.07
N ALA A 33 3.19 13.21 28.06
CA ALA A 33 3.28 12.21 26.98
C ALA A 33 3.83 10.87 27.49
N ARG A 34 3.27 9.75 27.03
CA ARG A 34 3.77 8.41 27.37
C ARG A 34 5.12 8.18 26.69
N ARG A 35 6.12 7.74 27.45
CA ARG A 35 7.42 7.37 26.89
C ARG A 35 7.33 6.00 26.21
N LYS A 36 8.10 5.81 25.12
CA LYS A 36 8.21 4.50 24.46
C LYS A 36 9.02 3.56 25.36
N GLY A 37 8.53 2.34 25.57
CA GLY A 37 9.24 1.27 26.28
C GLY A 37 9.26 1.36 27.81
N VAL A 38 8.67 2.41 28.42
CA VAL A 38 8.56 2.56 29.87
C VAL A 38 7.20 3.14 30.20
N ASP A 39 6.53 2.62 31.24
CA ASP A 39 5.24 3.14 31.71
C ASP A 39 5.39 4.43 32.53
N ALA A 40 6.07 5.41 31.94
CA ALA A 40 6.34 6.71 32.54
C ALA A 40 5.82 7.83 31.62
N ARG A 41 5.30 8.90 32.22
CA ARG A 41 4.86 10.11 31.52
C ARG A 41 5.94 11.19 31.50
N CYS A 42 5.92 12.02 30.47
CA CYS A 42 6.88 13.10 30.29
C CYS A 42 6.67 14.21 31.35
N ARG A 43 7.74 14.49 32.11
CA ARG A 43 7.79 15.50 33.18
C ARG A 43 8.40 16.85 32.73
N GLN A 44 8.51 17.10 31.43
CA GLN A 44 8.89 18.42 30.93
C GLN A 44 7.70 19.38 31.04
N TYR A 45 7.98 20.68 31.15
CA TYR A 45 6.92 21.70 31.10
C TYR A 45 6.11 21.55 29.82
N ALA A 46 4.80 21.78 29.92
CA ALA A 46 3.92 21.85 28.77
C ALA A 46 4.44 22.92 27.79
N GLY A 47 4.46 22.61 26.49
CA GLY A 47 4.94 23.55 25.47
C GLY A 47 6.45 23.85 25.47
N MET A 48 7.25 23.12 26.26
CA MET A 48 8.69 23.39 26.35
C MET A 48 9.35 23.25 24.97
N GLY A 49 9.92 24.34 24.46
CA GLY A 49 10.61 24.40 23.17
C GLY A 49 9.68 24.49 21.95
N THR A 50 8.40 24.81 22.14
CA THR A 50 7.42 25.07 21.08
C THR A 50 6.96 26.53 21.11
N GLU A 51 6.18 26.96 20.11
CA GLU A 51 5.56 28.29 20.09
C GLU A 51 4.46 28.47 21.16
N HIS A 52 3.98 27.37 21.73
CA HIS A 52 2.88 27.33 22.70
C HIS A 52 3.34 26.95 24.10
N SER A 53 4.14 27.82 24.74
CA SER A 53 4.62 27.60 26.11
C SER A 53 3.45 27.57 27.11
N GLY A 54 3.44 26.56 28.00
CA GLY A 54 2.46 26.45 29.07
C GLY A 54 1.28 25.52 28.80
N TYR A 55 1.11 25.01 27.57
CA TYR A 55 0.06 24.04 27.23
C TYR A 55 0.54 23.02 26.18
N GLY A 56 -0.24 21.97 25.94
CA GLY A 56 0.06 20.97 24.92
C GLY A 56 1.33 20.13 25.18
N ARG A 57 1.89 19.55 24.11
CA ARG A 57 3.07 18.67 24.18
C ARG A 57 4.36 19.50 24.08
N CYS A 58 5.44 19.03 24.71
CA CYS A 58 6.77 19.64 24.51
C CYS A 58 7.35 19.30 23.13
N LYS A 59 8.39 20.03 22.70
CA LYS A 59 9.12 19.81 21.43
C LYS A 59 9.52 18.35 21.21
N TYR A 60 9.98 17.67 22.25
CA TYR A 60 10.45 16.28 22.19
C TYR A 60 9.33 15.23 22.13
N CYS A 61 8.10 15.62 22.47
CA CYS A 61 6.95 14.72 22.53
C CYS A 61 5.89 15.09 21.47
N GLY A 62 6.31 15.70 20.37
CA GLY A 62 5.45 16.02 19.23
C GLY A 62 4.77 17.39 19.29
N GLY A 63 5.19 18.28 20.19
CA GLY A 63 4.65 19.65 20.27
C GLY A 63 4.91 20.48 19.01
N ASN A 64 6.05 20.27 18.32
CA ASN A 64 6.32 20.91 17.02
C ASN A 64 5.77 20.12 15.83
N ASN A 65 5.31 18.88 16.04
CA ASN A 65 4.76 18.02 15.00
C ASN A 65 3.23 18.06 15.01
N THR A 66 2.64 19.26 15.04
CA THR A 66 1.30 19.39 14.47
C THR A 66 1.47 19.17 12.98
N GLY A 67 1.03 18.02 12.45
CA GLY A 67 1.14 17.70 11.03
C GLY A 67 0.65 18.84 10.13
N PRO A 68 0.91 18.76 8.81
CA PRO A 68 0.62 19.85 7.90
C PRO A 68 -0.79 20.41 8.08
N LYS A 69 -0.87 21.72 8.34
CA LYS A 69 -2.13 22.42 8.64
C LYS A 69 -2.89 22.80 7.36
N THR A 70 -2.22 22.76 6.21
CA THR A 70 -2.81 23.04 4.90
C THR A 70 -3.35 21.76 4.26
N GLU A 71 -4.44 21.87 3.49
CA GLU A 71 -5.03 20.73 2.77
C GLU A 71 -4.02 20.11 1.78
N GLU A 72 -3.24 20.92 1.09
CA GLU A 72 -2.14 20.46 0.21
C GLU A 72 -1.06 19.68 0.97
N GLY A 73 -0.73 20.11 2.20
CA GLY A 73 0.25 19.41 3.02
C GLY A 73 -0.29 18.09 3.56
N LYS A 74 -1.58 18.03 3.91
CA LYS A 74 -2.25 16.77 4.28
C LYS A 74 -2.26 15.78 3.12
N GLN A 75 -2.50 16.25 1.89
CA GLN A 75 -2.44 15.42 0.68
C GLN A 75 -1.02 14.91 0.41
N ARG A 76 0.02 15.72 0.59
CA ARG A 76 1.41 15.24 0.47
C ARG A 76 1.75 14.18 1.51
N VAL A 77 1.31 14.33 2.75
CA VAL A 77 1.57 13.35 3.81
C VAL A 77 0.70 12.10 3.68
N SER A 78 -0.50 12.18 3.10
CA SER A 78 -1.31 10.98 2.80
C SER A 78 -0.70 10.12 1.69
N GLN A 79 0.13 10.72 0.81
CA GLN A 79 0.94 9.99 -0.16
C GLN A 79 2.13 9.24 0.47
N ASN A 80 2.51 9.50 1.72
CA ASN A 80 3.56 8.70 2.37
C ASN A 80 3.16 7.22 2.51
N SER A 81 1.87 6.93 2.64
CA SER A 81 1.35 5.55 2.57
C SER A 81 1.38 4.97 1.16
N ARG A 82 1.50 5.78 0.11
CA ARG A 82 1.72 5.34 -1.28
C ARG A 82 3.20 5.06 -1.54
N ILE A 83 4.09 5.93 -1.04
CA ILE A 83 5.55 5.86 -1.23
C ILE A 83 6.21 4.83 -0.27
N HIS A 84 5.67 4.67 0.93
CA HIS A 84 6.17 3.76 1.98
C HIS A 84 5.14 2.72 2.45
N GLY A 85 4.06 2.51 1.69
CA GLY A 85 3.01 1.56 2.03
C GLY A 85 3.38 0.10 1.85
N LEU A 86 2.37 -0.77 1.95
CA LEU A 86 2.48 -2.23 1.79
C LEU A 86 3.31 -2.64 0.55
N TYR A 87 3.17 -1.90 -0.55
CA TYR A 87 3.81 -2.19 -1.83
C TYR A 87 5.22 -1.61 -2.02
N ALA A 88 5.65 -0.69 -1.14
CA ALA A 88 7.00 -0.11 -1.17
C ALA A 88 8.09 -1.16 -0.91
N SER A 89 7.74 -2.24 -0.20
CA SER A 89 8.63 -3.38 0.02
C SER A 89 8.79 -4.29 -1.20
N THR A 90 7.86 -4.23 -2.16
CA THR A 90 7.80 -5.15 -3.31
C THR A 90 8.20 -4.53 -4.64
N LEU A 91 8.02 -3.22 -4.80
CA LEU A 91 8.36 -2.49 -6.04
C LEU A 91 9.70 -1.77 -5.87
N ASN A 92 10.59 -1.90 -6.86
CA ASN A 92 11.81 -1.09 -6.92
C ASN A 92 11.50 0.29 -7.55
N ASP A 93 12.48 1.20 -7.60
CA ASP A 93 12.30 2.55 -8.14
C ASP A 93 11.66 2.55 -9.55
N ALA A 94 12.11 1.66 -10.43
CA ALA A 94 11.54 1.48 -11.76
C ALA A 94 10.08 0.97 -11.73
N GLY A 95 9.75 0.10 -10.78
CA GLY A 95 8.38 -0.35 -10.53
C GLY A 95 7.50 0.76 -9.98
N GLN A 96 8.04 1.63 -9.12
CA GLN A 96 7.29 2.77 -8.58
C GLN A 96 6.90 3.76 -9.68
N GLU A 97 7.81 4.10 -10.59
CA GLU A 97 7.50 4.96 -11.75
C GLU A 97 6.39 4.36 -12.64
N ILE A 98 6.46 3.06 -12.93
CA ILE A 98 5.43 2.35 -13.72
C ILE A 98 4.09 2.37 -12.98
N TYR A 99 4.10 2.13 -11.67
CA TYR A 99 2.91 2.16 -10.84
C TYR A 99 2.28 3.56 -10.80
N GLU A 100 3.08 4.61 -10.66
CA GLU A 100 2.61 6.00 -10.69
C GLU A 100 1.97 6.36 -12.03
N GLN A 101 2.58 5.96 -13.15
CA GLN A 101 2.00 6.12 -14.49
C GLN A 101 0.64 5.43 -14.62
N LEU A 102 0.48 4.24 -14.05
CA LEU A 102 -0.76 3.46 -14.12
C LEU A 102 -1.86 3.97 -13.16
N THR A 103 -1.50 4.71 -12.11
CA THR A 103 -2.42 5.08 -11.01
C THR A 103 -3.04 6.48 -11.18
N GLN A 104 -2.68 7.24 -12.23
CA GLN A 104 -3.01 8.67 -12.33
C GLN A 104 -4.50 9.02 -12.19
N ASP A 105 -5.45 8.09 -12.42
CA ASP A 105 -6.89 8.41 -12.41
C ASP A 105 -7.80 7.60 -11.46
N ASN A 106 -7.33 6.57 -10.75
CA ASN A 106 -8.27 5.62 -10.11
C ASN A 106 -8.42 5.74 -8.59
N ARG A 107 -9.69 5.68 -8.14
CA ARG A 107 -10.08 5.57 -6.73
C ARG A 107 -9.53 4.27 -6.14
N LEU A 108 -9.07 4.32 -4.89
CA LEU A 108 -8.55 3.17 -4.16
C LEU A 108 -9.62 2.06 -4.09
N GLY A 109 -9.43 1.00 -4.88
CA GLY A 109 -10.36 -0.11 -5.06
C GLY A 109 -9.69 -1.28 -5.79
N LEU A 110 -10.49 -2.21 -6.32
CA LEU A 110 -9.99 -3.44 -6.96
C LEU A 110 -9.07 -3.15 -8.17
N GLU A 111 -9.24 -1.99 -8.81
CA GLU A 111 -8.38 -1.48 -9.88
C GLU A 111 -6.94 -1.26 -9.43
N HIS A 112 -6.76 -0.76 -8.22
CA HIS A 112 -5.44 -0.53 -7.67
C HIS A 112 -4.67 -1.84 -7.46
N GLU A 113 -5.34 -2.90 -7.00
CA GLU A 113 -4.73 -4.23 -6.86
C GLU A 113 -4.33 -4.81 -8.23
N ILE A 114 -5.16 -4.59 -9.26
CA ILE A 114 -4.86 -4.95 -10.65
C ILE A 114 -3.59 -4.22 -11.12
N TYR A 115 -3.49 -2.90 -10.90
CA TYR A 115 -2.33 -2.13 -11.34
C TYR A 115 -1.04 -2.52 -10.62
N VAL A 116 -1.08 -2.73 -9.30
CA VAL A 116 0.10 -3.20 -8.55
C VAL A 116 0.60 -4.52 -9.11
N LEU A 117 -0.30 -5.49 -9.28
CA LEU A 117 0.07 -6.83 -9.75
C LEU A 117 0.61 -6.78 -11.19
N LYS A 118 0.00 -5.94 -12.03
CA LYS A 118 0.48 -5.65 -13.39
C LYS A 118 1.88 -5.03 -13.38
N THR A 119 2.15 -4.08 -12.49
CA THR A 119 3.50 -3.49 -12.33
C THR A 119 4.53 -4.53 -11.91
N GLN A 120 4.23 -5.39 -10.95
CA GLN A 120 5.13 -6.46 -10.51
C GLN A 120 5.48 -7.40 -11.67
N ILE A 121 4.48 -7.78 -12.47
CA ILE A 121 4.64 -8.58 -13.68
C ILE A 121 5.54 -7.87 -14.69
N ILE A 122 5.27 -6.60 -15.00
CA ILE A 122 6.05 -5.84 -15.98
C ILE A 122 7.50 -5.65 -15.49
N GLN A 123 7.70 -5.33 -14.22
CA GLN A 123 9.01 -5.20 -13.60
C GLN A 123 9.81 -6.51 -13.71
N HIS A 124 9.16 -7.65 -13.44
CA HIS A 124 9.76 -8.97 -13.61
C HIS A 124 10.18 -9.18 -15.06
N LEU A 125 9.28 -9.00 -16.02
CA LEU A 125 9.57 -9.18 -17.45
C LEU A 125 10.70 -8.25 -17.94
N ARG A 126 10.69 -6.98 -17.53
CA ARG A 126 11.77 -6.03 -17.86
C ARG A 126 13.10 -6.47 -17.27
N SER A 127 13.12 -6.93 -16.02
CA SER A 127 14.35 -7.42 -15.37
C SER A 127 14.99 -8.62 -16.09
N TRP A 128 14.18 -9.40 -16.82
CA TRP A 128 14.62 -10.55 -17.62
C TRP A 128 14.87 -10.22 -19.09
N LYS A 129 14.41 -9.07 -19.58
CA LYS A 129 14.61 -8.63 -20.97
C LYS A 129 16.08 -8.41 -21.30
N ASP A 130 16.81 -7.79 -20.38
CA ASP A 130 18.21 -7.39 -20.59
C ASP A 130 19.21 -8.49 -20.20
N LYS A 131 18.73 -9.62 -19.67
CA LYS A 131 19.56 -10.77 -19.29
C LYS A 131 19.75 -11.70 -20.49
N THR A 132 20.95 -11.66 -21.07
CA THR A 132 21.40 -12.54 -22.16
C THR A 132 21.69 -13.97 -21.69
N GLU A 133 22.15 -14.14 -20.45
CA GLU A 133 22.32 -15.45 -19.81
C GLU A 133 21.10 -15.80 -18.95
N ARG A 134 20.27 -16.72 -19.46
CA ARG A 134 19.14 -17.27 -18.69
C ARG A 134 19.57 -18.58 -18.07
N ARG A 135 19.84 -18.58 -16.76
CA ARG A 135 20.11 -19.80 -16.00
C ARG A 135 18.79 -20.43 -15.59
N MET A 136 18.70 -21.75 -15.75
CA MET A 136 17.57 -22.52 -15.23
C MET A 136 17.59 -22.46 -13.71
N VAL A 137 16.41 -22.25 -13.12
CA VAL A 137 16.23 -22.21 -11.67
C VAL A 137 15.50 -23.48 -11.26
N ALA A 138 16.01 -24.15 -10.23
CA ALA A 138 15.33 -25.27 -9.60
C ALA A 138 14.43 -24.75 -8.47
N VAL A 139 13.19 -25.23 -8.46
CA VAL A 139 12.30 -25.06 -7.32
C VAL A 139 11.87 -26.44 -6.82
N GLU A 140 11.78 -26.57 -5.50
CA GLU A 140 11.34 -27.78 -4.84
C GLU A 140 9.84 -27.99 -5.10
N GLY A 141 9.51 -29.08 -5.79
CA GLY A 141 8.15 -29.51 -6.11
C GLY A 141 7.49 -30.29 -4.97
N THR A 142 6.25 -30.72 -5.18
CA THR A 142 5.38 -31.39 -4.18
C THR A 142 5.82 -32.80 -3.78
N LEU A 143 6.88 -33.34 -4.39
CA LEU A 143 7.35 -34.72 -4.18
C LEU A 143 8.88 -34.81 -3.96
N ASN A 144 9.50 -33.78 -3.35
CA ASN A 144 10.97 -33.67 -3.21
C ASN A 144 11.73 -33.77 -4.55
N ALA A 145 11.04 -33.49 -5.65
CA ALA A 145 11.62 -33.42 -6.98
C ALA A 145 11.94 -31.95 -7.30
N TYR A 146 13.14 -31.69 -7.82
CA TYR A 146 13.49 -30.38 -8.34
C TYR A 146 12.90 -30.22 -9.73
N GLU A 147 11.98 -29.27 -9.87
CA GLU A 147 11.47 -28.85 -11.16
C GLU A 147 12.30 -27.66 -11.63
N TRP A 148 12.83 -27.78 -12.85
CA TRP A 148 13.65 -26.74 -13.46
C TRP A 148 12.80 -25.94 -14.44
N TYR A 149 12.84 -24.62 -14.32
CA TYR A 149 12.21 -23.72 -15.29
C TYR A 149 13.12 -22.57 -15.66
N LEU A 150 12.78 -21.90 -16.75
CA LEU A 150 13.46 -20.70 -17.19
C LEU A 150 12.69 -19.47 -16.67
N PRO A 151 13.27 -18.65 -15.77
CA PRO A 151 12.60 -17.45 -15.29
C PRO A 151 12.30 -16.46 -16.41
N GLY A 152 11.17 -15.76 -16.33
CA GLY A 152 10.75 -14.79 -17.34
C GLY A 152 10.23 -15.40 -18.65
N THR A 153 9.99 -16.72 -18.69
CA THR A 153 9.19 -17.38 -19.73
C THR A 153 7.81 -17.78 -19.21
N ILE A 154 6.97 -18.34 -20.08
CA ILE A 154 5.65 -18.88 -19.71
C ILE A 154 5.75 -20.04 -18.71
N ASP A 155 6.93 -20.66 -18.58
CA ASP A 155 7.15 -21.80 -17.67
C ASP A 155 7.47 -21.36 -16.23
N ASP A 156 7.65 -20.05 -16.01
CA ASP A 156 7.90 -19.49 -14.69
C ASP A 156 6.64 -19.55 -13.82
N ARG A 157 6.60 -20.48 -12.87
CA ARG A 157 5.45 -20.69 -11.97
C ARG A 157 5.03 -19.45 -11.20
N ALA A 158 5.97 -18.62 -10.77
CA ALA A 158 5.64 -17.40 -10.04
C ALA A 158 4.95 -16.40 -10.97
N TYR A 159 5.44 -16.29 -12.20
CA TYR A 159 4.84 -15.49 -13.25
C TYR A 159 3.45 -16.00 -13.67
N VAL A 160 3.29 -17.31 -13.87
CA VAL A 160 1.99 -17.94 -14.21
C VAL A 160 0.96 -17.69 -13.11
N ARG A 161 1.33 -17.90 -11.83
CA ARG A 161 0.43 -17.63 -10.70
C ARG A 161 0.04 -16.15 -10.63
N ALA A 162 0.98 -15.24 -10.90
CA ALA A 162 0.71 -13.81 -10.94
C ALA A 162 -0.26 -13.45 -12.08
N LEU A 163 -0.11 -14.05 -13.27
CA LEU A 163 -1.03 -13.87 -14.39
C LEU A 163 -2.42 -14.42 -14.10
N GLU A 164 -2.52 -15.61 -13.49
CA GLU A 164 -3.81 -16.18 -13.07
C GLU A 164 -4.50 -15.31 -12.02
N ALA A 165 -3.75 -14.80 -11.05
CA ALA A 165 -4.27 -13.89 -10.04
C ALA A 165 -4.75 -12.57 -10.66
N LEU A 166 -3.99 -12.02 -11.61
CA LEU A 166 -4.39 -10.84 -12.38
C LEU A 166 -5.69 -11.09 -13.13
N GLY A 167 -5.81 -12.24 -13.80
CA GLY A 167 -7.04 -12.66 -14.48
C GLY A 167 -8.25 -12.68 -13.57
N ARG A 168 -8.13 -13.31 -12.39
CA ARG A 168 -9.22 -13.36 -11.41
C ARG A 168 -9.63 -11.99 -10.90
N LEU A 169 -8.67 -11.08 -10.71
CA LEU A 169 -8.96 -9.70 -10.30
C LEU A 169 -9.67 -8.91 -11.39
N VAL A 170 -9.19 -9.02 -12.63
CA VAL A 170 -9.82 -8.36 -13.78
C VAL A 170 -11.24 -8.89 -14.03
N GLU A 171 -11.46 -10.21 -13.94
CA GLU A 171 -12.80 -10.79 -14.04
C GLU A 171 -13.73 -10.29 -12.93
N LYS A 172 -13.24 -10.23 -11.69
CA LYS A 172 -14.03 -9.71 -10.55
C LYS A 172 -14.36 -8.23 -10.74
N HIS A 173 -13.40 -7.45 -11.23
CA HIS A 173 -13.59 -6.04 -11.56
C HIS A 173 -14.64 -5.87 -12.66
N ALA A 174 -14.54 -6.61 -13.77
CA ALA A 174 -15.51 -6.57 -14.86
C ALA A 174 -16.92 -7.00 -14.40
N ARG A 175 -17.03 -7.98 -13.50
CA ARG A 175 -18.33 -8.39 -12.92
C ARG A 175 -18.93 -7.34 -11.99
N LEU A 176 -18.11 -6.60 -11.25
CA LEU A 176 -18.57 -5.53 -10.36
C LEU A 176 -18.93 -4.25 -11.12
N ASN A 177 -18.33 -4.04 -12.29
CA ASN A 177 -18.44 -2.82 -13.09
C ASN A 177 -19.09 -3.06 -14.47
N GLN A 178 -20.14 -3.90 -14.53
CA GLN A 178 -20.78 -4.36 -15.78
C GLN A 178 -21.21 -3.25 -16.77
N ASP A 179 -21.32 -1.99 -16.34
CA ASP A 179 -21.61 -0.85 -17.22
C ASP A 179 -20.37 -0.20 -17.88
N SER A 180 -19.14 -0.65 -17.56
CA SER A 180 -17.86 -0.07 -18.04
C SER A 180 -16.79 -1.08 -18.47
N GLY A 181 -17.16 -2.37 -18.56
CA GLY A 181 -16.24 -3.51 -18.58
C GLY A 181 -15.41 -3.76 -19.85
N GLU A 182 -15.66 -3.08 -20.98
CA GLU A 182 -14.94 -3.37 -22.23
C GLU A 182 -13.58 -2.67 -22.37
N ASP A 183 -13.38 -1.52 -21.70
CA ASP A 183 -12.22 -0.67 -21.95
C ASP A 183 -10.97 -1.17 -21.21
N LEU A 184 -11.10 -1.53 -19.93
CA LEU A 184 -9.95 -1.87 -19.07
C LEU A 184 -9.31 -3.23 -19.43
N LEU A 185 -10.12 -4.22 -19.79
CA LEU A 185 -9.66 -5.52 -20.32
C LEU A 185 -8.86 -5.36 -21.62
N SER A 186 -9.36 -4.52 -22.52
CA SER A 186 -8.70 -4.22 -23.80
C SER A 186 -7.38 -3.48 -23.60
N GLN A 187 -7.33 -2.53 -22.66
CA GLN A 187 -6.11 -1.80 -22.28
C GLN A 187 -5.06 -2.74 -21.66
N VAL A 188 -5.45 -3.59 -20.72
CA VAL A 188 -4.55 -4.57 -20.08
C VAL A 188 -3.94 -5.51 -21.12
N ASN A 189 -4.73 -6.01 -22.07
CA ASN A 189 -4.22 -6.88 -23.13
C ASN A 189 -3.24 -6.18 -24.07
N LYS A 190 -3.53 -4.94 -24.48
CA LYS A 190 -2.62 -4.15 -25.33
C LYS A 190 -1.27 -3.95 -24.65
N GLU A 191 -1.28 -3.61 -23.36
CA GLU A 191 -0.06 -3.36 -22.61
C GLU A 191 0.75 -4.63 -22.33
N LEU A 192 0.10 -5.75 -21.99
CA LEU A 192 0.78 -7.04 -21.81
C LEU A 192 1.35 -7.58 -23.12
N ALA A 193 0.63 -7.41 -24.24
CA ALA A 193 1.14 -7.75 -25.56
C ALA A 193 2.35 -6.88 -25.94
N ALA A 194 2.28 -5.56 -25.70
CA ALA A 194 3.39 -4.64 -25.97
C ALA A 194 4.62 -4.98 -25.11
N ALA A 195 4.43 -5.31 -23.83
CA ALA A 195 5.51 -5.68 -22.92
C ALA A 195 6.15 -7.04 -23.28
N SER A 196 5.37 -7.98 -23.84
CA SER A 196 5.79 -9.34 -24.16
C SER A 196 6.25 -9.56 -25.61
N GLN A 197 6.38 -8.50 -26.42
CA GLN A 197 6.65 -8.59 -27.86
C GLN A 197 5.61 -9.43 -28.63
N GLY A 198 4.34 -9.39 -28.19
CA GLY A 198 3.24 -10.12 -28.82
C GLY A 198 3.23 -11.64 -28.56
N LYS A 199 4.13 -12.15 -27.72
CA LYS A 199 4.18 -13.60 -27.40
C LYS A 199 3.08 -14.05 -26.43
N VAL A 200 2.49 -13.11 -25.70
CA VAL A 200 1.42 -13.38 -24.74
C VAL A 200 0.10 -12.90 -25.37
N GLN A 201 -0.68 -13.83 -25.92
CA GLN A 201 -2.09 -13.63 -26.23
C GLN A 201 -2.92 -14.38 -25.19
N ILE A 202 -3.49 -13.65 -24.24
CA ILE A 202 -4.40 -14.25 -23.26
C ILE A 202 -5.83 -14.01 -23.74
N SER A 203 -6.51 -15.11 -24.08
CA SER A 203 -7.95 -15.09 -24.32
C SER A 203 -8.68 -15.17 -22.99
N TRP A 204 -9.33 -14.08 -22.58
CA TRP A 204 -10.03 -13.97 -21.30
C TRP A 204 -11.49 -14.41 -21.39
N GLY A 205 -11.76 -15.48 -22.16
CA GLY A 205 -13.11 -16.02 -22.31
C GLY A 205 -13.23 -16.98 -23.49
N GLY A 206 -13.27 -18.27 -23.20
CA GLY A 206 -13.90 -19.25 -24.10
C GLY A 206 -15.42 -19.13 -23.97
N LYS A 207 -16.16 -19.32 -25.07
CA LYS A 207 -17.63 -19.44 -25.03
C LYS A 207 -18.00 -20.48 -23.95
N PRO A 208 -19.02 -20.22 -23.11
CA PRO A 208 -19.49 -21.23 -22.17
C PRO A 208 -19.84 -22.49 -22.95
N GLN A 209 -19.27 -23.62 -22.53
CA GLN A 209 -19.52 -24.92 -23.14
C GLN A 209 -21.03 -25.16 -23.12
N GLN A 210 -21.66 -25.15 -24.30
CA GLN A 210 -23.06 -25.56 -24.44
C GLN A 210 -23.15 -26.99 -23.90
N ARG A 211 -23.94 -27.19 -22.84
CA ARG A 211 -24.36 -28.54 -22.46
C ARG A 211 -25.11 -29.09 -23.66
N LEU A 212 -24.54 -30.07 -24.34
CA LEU A 212 -25.29 -30.90 -25.26
C LEU A 212 -26.28 -31.68 -24.39
N ASP A 213 -27.56 -31.34 -24.49
CA ASP A 213 -28.62 -32.14 -23.91
C ASP A 213 -28.54 -33.53 -24.55
N HIS A 214 -28.12 -34.51 -23.76
CA HIS A 214 -28.20 -35.91 -24.16
C HIS A 214 -29.67 -36.28 -24.30
N GLN A 215 -30.17 -36.33 -25.54
CA GLN A 215 -31.42 -37.03 -25.83
C GLN A 215 -31.21 -38.52 -25.53
N PRO A 216 -32.04 -39.16 -24.69
CA PRO A 216 -31.99 -40.59 -24.51
C PRO A 216 -32.43 -41.26 -25.81
N ALA A 217 -31.58 -42.16 -26.33
CA ALA A 217 -31.89 -42.99 -27.46
C ALA A 217 -33.14 -43.83 -27.17
N LYS A 218 -34.09 -43.84 -28.11
CA LYS A 218 -35.12 -44.87 -28.27
C LYS A 218 -34.81 -45.67 -29.52
#